data_AF-A0A249P3C2-F1
#
_entry.id   AF-A0A249P3C2-F1
#
_cell.length_a   1.000
_cell.length_b   1.000
_cell.length_c   1.000
_cell.angle_alpha   90.00
_cell.angle_beta   90.00
_cell.angle_gamma   90.00
#
_symmetry.space_group_name_H-M   'P 1'
#
loop_
_entity.id
_entity.type
_entity.pdbx_description
1 polymer ?
#
loop_
_entity_poly.entity_id
_entity_poly.type
_entity_poly.pdbx_seq_one_letter_code
_entity_poly.pdbx_strand_id
1 'polypeptide(L)'
;MPVSTIPADRGAPQALCFPVHTIAGLAGTSFKHQHLPSILLDRQGGFFEVHAENYMGLGGPPHAALSRIREDYPVSLHGVCMSIGGPQPLDKDHVGRFASLVERYEPSLVS
;
A
#
# COMPACT_ATOMS: atom_id res chain seq x y z
N MET A 1 27.72 31.31 18.25
CA MET A 1 26.39 31.09 17.61
C MET A 1 25.96 29.66 17.94
N PRO A 2 25.00 29.42 18.84
CA PRO A 2 24.52 28.06 19.08
C PRO A 2 23.65 27.61 17.90
N VAL A 3 23.92 26.40 17.40
CA VAL A 3 23.10 25.71 16.40
C VAL A 3 21.76 25.35 17.05
N SER A 4 20.68 25.85 16.45
CA SER A 4 19.30 25.49 16.84
C SER A 4 19.05 24.03 16.49
N THR A 5 18.89 23.19 17.51
CA THR A 5 18.41 21.82 17.36
C THR A 5 16.93 21.84 17.03
N ILE A 6 16.58 21.42 15.81
CA ILE A 6 15.20 21.11 15.43
C ILE A 6 14.76 19.91 16.27
N PRO A 7 13.68 20.00 17.07
CA PRO A 7 13.13 18.80 17.69
C PRO A 7 12.46 17.99 16.58
N ALA A 8 13.05 16.84 16.25
CA ALA A 8 12.36 15.81 15.50
C ALA A 8 11.28 15.22 16.42
N ASP A 9 10.06 15.72 16.28
CA ASP A 9 8.86 15.07 16.81
C ASP A 9 8.71 13.73 16.10
N ARG A 10 9.41 12.72 16.63
CA ARG A 10 9.21 11.32 16.26
C ARG A 10 7.93 10.86 16.96
N GLY A 11 6.80 11.17 16.31
CA GLY A 11 5.55 10.45 16.56
C GLY A 11 5.85 8.95 16.60
N ALA A 12 5.34 8.28 17.62
CA ALA A 12 5.59 6.87 17.88
C ALA A 12 5.43 6.04 16.59
N PRO A 13 6.27 5.02 16.34
CA PRO A 13 6.04 4.12 15.22
C PRO A 13 4.66 3.48 15.44
N GLN A 14 3.70 3.87 14.60
CA GLN A 14 2.40 3.19 14.53
C GLN A 14 2.72 1.71 14.30
N ALA A 15 2.17 0.85 15.15
CA ALA A 15 2.40 -0.57 15.06
C ALA A 15 2.02 -1.02 13.64
N LEU A 16 3.03 -1.39 12.83
CA LEU A 16 2.81 -2.01 11.54
C LEU A 16 1.99 -3.27 11.81
N CYS A 17 0.73 -3.25 11.41
CA CYS A 17 -0.19 -4.35 11.65
C CYS A 17 0.23 -5.50 10.74
N PHE A 18 0.57 -6.63 11.37
CA PHE A 18 0.92 -7.86 10.67
C PHE A 18 -0.27 -8.33 9.82
N PRO A 19 -0.03 -8.95 8.66
CA PRO A 19 -1.09 -9.16 7.69
C PRO A 19 -2.19 -10.09 8.20
N VAL A 20 -3.43 -9.62 8.08
CA VAL A 20 -4.65 -10.37 8.43
C VAL A 20 -4.81 -11.62 7.54
N HIS A 21 -4.22 -11.59 6.34
CA HIS A 21 -4.29 -12.69 5.37
C HIS A 21 -2.88 -13.18 4.99
N THR A 22 -2.65 -14.49 5.14
CA THR A 22 -1.42 -15.14 4.69
C THR A 22 -1.38 -15.21 3.16
N ILE A 23 -0.25 -14.83 2.56
CA ILE A 23 -0.05 -14.81 1.09
C ILE A 23 0.74 -16.01 0.56
N ALA A 24 1.42 -16.76 1.44
CA ALA A 24 2.30 -17.85 1.04
C ALA A 24 1.55 -18.96 0.28
N GLY A 25 2.06 -19.34 -0.89
CA GLY A 25 1.47 -20.38 -1.74
C GLY A 25 0.27 -19.94 -2.58
N LEU A 26 -0.11 -18.66 -2.55
CA LEU A 26 -1.18 -18.12 -3.36
C LEU A 26 -0.66 -17.56 -4.70
N ALA A 27 -1.43 -17.78 -5.76
CA ALA A 27 -1.22 -17.07 -7.02
C ALA A 27 -1.74 -15.62 -6.91
N GLY A 28 -1.02 -14.69 -7.52
CA GLY A 28 -1.36 -13.26 -7.53
C GLY A 28 -1.84 -12.78 -8.88
N THR A 29 -2.72 -11.79 -8.89
CA THR A 29 -3.11 -11.07 -10.10
C THR A 29 -3.24 -9.57 -9.84
N SER A 30 -2.99 -8.75 -10.88
CA SER A 30 -3.17 -7.31 -10.76
C SER A 30 -4.66 -6.96 -10.66
N PHE A 31 -5.02 -6.18 -9.65
CA PHE A 31 -6.40 -5.72 -9.49
C PHE A 31 -6.75 -4.66 -10.53
N LYS A 32 -7.90 -4.87 -11.19
CA LYS A 32 -8.53 -3.90 -12.11
C LYS A 32 -9.95 -3.64 -11.66
N HIS A 33 -10.29 -2.37 -11.48
CA HIS A 33 -11.61 -1.93 -11.01
C HIS A 33 -12.79 -2.50 -11.81
N GLN A 34 -12.63 -2.68 -13.12
CA GLN A 34 -13.65 -3.26 -13.99
C GLN A 34 -14.07 -4.69 -13.61
N HIS A 35 -13.21 -5.43 -12.90
CA HIS A 35 -13.49 -6.81 -12.48
C HIS A 35 -14.03 -6.89 -11.05
N LEU A 36 -14.12 -5.77 -10.32
CA LEU A 36 -14.61 -5.77 -8.94
C LEU A 36 -15.99 -6.46 -8.79
N PRO A 37 -17.01 -6.18 -9.63
CA PRO A 37 -18.31 -6.86 -9.49
C PRO A 37 -18.20 -8.38 -9.63
N SER A 38 -17.39 -8.86 -10.58
CA SER A 38 -17.17 -10.29 -10.80
C SER A 38 -16.43 -10.96 -9.64
N ILE A 39 -15.39 -10.30 -9.11
CA ILE A 39 -14.62 -10.79 -7.95
C ILE A 39 -15.52 -10.91 -6.71
N LEU A 40 -16.41 -9.94 -6.50
CA LEU A 40 -17.31 -9.96 -5.34
C LEU A 40 -18.43 -11.00 -5.46
N LEU A 41 -18.84 -11.30 -6.69
CA LEU A 41 -19.86 -12.32 -6.98
C LEU A 41 -19.28 -13.75 -6.86
N ASP A 42 -18.09 -13.97 -7.43
CA ASP A 42 -17.43 -15.27 -7.49
C ASP A 42 -16.04 -15.19 -6.84
N ARG A 43 -16.03 -15.49 -5.54
CA ARG A 43 -14.85 -15.33 -4.67
C ARG A 43 -13.86 -16.46 -4.89
N GLN A 44 -13.02 -16.33 -5.90
CA GLN A 44 -11.92 -17.26 -6.16
C GLN A 44 -10.72 -16.95 -5.26
N GLY A 45 -9.89 -17.94 -4.95
CA GLY A 45 -8.69 -17.77 -4.12
C GLY A 45 -7.55 -17.05 -4.83
N GLY A 46 -6.56 -16.58 -4.06
CA GLY A 46 -5.40 -15.85 -4.57
C GLY A 46 -5.14 -14.56 -3.78
N PHE A 47 -4.22 -13.73 -4.28
CA PHE A 47 -4.01 -12.38 -3.78
C PHE A 47 -4.10 -11.36 -4.91
N PHE A 48 -4.34 -10.11 -4.53
CA PHE A 48 -4.43 -9.00 -5.47
C PHE A 48 -3.25 -8.04 -5.31
N GLU A 49 -2.68 -7.63 -6.43
CA GLU A 49 -1.63 -6.62 -6.45
C GLU A 49 -2.13 -5.30 -7.04
N VAL A 50 -1.70 -4.19 -6.44
CA VAL A 50 -1.97 -2.85 -6.94
C VAL A 50 -0.70 -2.00 -6.97
N HIS A 51 -0.64 -1.05 -7.90
CA HIS A 51 0.38 -0.01 -7.85
C HIS A 51 0.00 1.03 -6.81
N ALA A 52 0.87 1.29 -5.84
CA ALA A 52 0.61 2.21 -4.74
C ALA A 52 0.30 3.63 -5.22
N GLU A 53 0.95 4.09 -6.29
CA GLU A 53 0.84 5.44 -6.83
C GLU A 53 -0.57 5.78 -7.30
N ASN A 54 -1.34 4.79 -7.74
CA ASN A 54 -2.75 4.97 -8.12
C ASN A 54 -3.65 5.32 -6.92
N TYR A 55 -3.15 5.12 -5.69
CA TYR A 55 -3.87 5.33 -4.44
C TYR A 55 -3.20 6.39 -3.56
N MET A 56 -2.20 7.12 -4.03
CA MET A 56 -1.58 8.22 -3.26
C MET A 56 -2.45 9.50 -3.21
N GLY A 57 -3.65 9.49 -3.80
CA GLY A 57 -4.60 10.60 -3.80
C GLY A 57 -5.49 10.65 -2.54
N LEU A 58 -6.42 11.60 -2.52
CA LEU A 58 -7.28 11.89 -1.36
C LEU A 58 -8.42 10.89 -1.11
N GLY A 59 -8.41 9.70 -1.73
CA GLY A 59 -9.49 8.71 -1.59
C GLY A 59 -10.33 8.51 -2.86
N GLY A 60 -11.64 8.32 -2.68
CA GLY A 60 -12.61 8.18 -3.76
C GLY A 60 -12.87 6.73 -4.19
N PRO A 61 -13.52 6.53 -5.37
CA PRO A 61 -13.91 5.21 -5.85
C PRO A 61 -12.77 4.18 -5.89
N PRO A 62 -11.52 4.54 -6.24
CA PRO A 62 -10.43 3.57 -6.20
C PRO A 62 -10.17 3.03 -4.79
N HIS A 63 -10.11 3.92 -3.80
CA HIS A 63 -9.89 3.52 -2.42
C HIS A 63 -11.05 2.69 -1.87
N ALA A 64 -12.29 3.02 -2.23
CA ALA A 64 -13.46 2.23 -1.83
C ALA A 64 -13.38 0.80 -2.39
N ALA A 65 -13.00 0.66 -3.66
CA ALA A 65 -12.81 -0.64 -4.30
C ALA A 65 -11.69 -1.46 -3.64
N LEU A 66 -10.52 -0.85 -3.39
CA LEU A 66 -9.40 -1.53 -2.77
C LEU A 66 -9.69 -1.92 -1.32
N SER A 67 -10.37 -1.06 -0.56
CA SER A 67 -10.80 -1.37 0.82
C SER A 67 -11.71 -2.59 0.82
N ARG A 68 -12.67 -2.64 -0.12
CA ARG A 68 -13.57 -3.78 -0.25
C ARG A 68 -12.86 -5.09 -0.60
N ILE A 69 -11.87 -5.05 -1.49
CA ILE A 69 -11.03 -6.22 -1.80
C ILE A 69 -10.23 -6.66 -0.58
N ARG A 70 -9.62 -5.71 0.14
CA ARG A 70 -8.76 -5.97 1.30
C ARG A 70 -9.49 -6.63 2.47
N GLU A 71 -10.81 -6.49 2.56
CA GLU A 71 -11.63 -7.18 3.57
C GLU A 71 -11.59 -8.71 3.42
N ASP A 72 -11.45 -9.20 2.19
CA ASP A 72 -11.58 -10.63 1.87
C ASP A 72 -10.28 -11.26 1.36
N TYR A 73 -9.35 -10.44 0.86
CA TYR A 73 -8.16 -10.90 0.15
C TYR A 73 -6.86 -10.31 0.71
N PRO A 74 -5.77 -11.09 0.71
CA PRO A 74 -4.43 -10.52 0.83
C PRO A 74 -4.17 -9.55 -0.31
N VAL A 75 -3.54 -8.43 0.01
CA VAL A 75 -3.15 -7.39 -0.96
C VAL A 75 -1.64 -7.19 -0.94
N SER A 76 -1.07 -7.04 -2.13
CA SER A 76 0.30 -6.58 -2.38
C SER A 76 0.27 -5.12 -2.83
N LEU A 77 1.03 -4.25 -2.17
CA LEU A 77 1.28 -2.88 -2.64
C LEU A 77 2.63 -2.83 -3.37
N HIS A 78 2.59 -2.56 -4.67
CA HIS A 78 3.77 -2.45 -5.51
C HIS A 78 4.11 -0.98 -5.79
N GLY A 79 5.32 -0.54 -5.48
CA GLY A 79 5.82 0.80 -5.80
C GLY A 79 6.57 0.82 -7.14
N VAL A 80 6.09 1.63 -8.08
CA VAL A 80 6.71 1.74 -9.42
C VAL A 80 7.52 3.02 -9.63
N CYS A 81 7.40 4.02 -8.73
CA CYS A 81 8.00 5.34 -8.90
C CYS A 81 9.07 5.70 -7.84
N MET A 82 9.48 4.77 -6.98
CA MET A 82 10.40 5.06 -5.87
C MET A 82 11.85 5.33 -6.30
N SER A 83 12.29 4.85 -7.47
CA SER A 83 13.65 5.09 -8.00
C SER A 83 14.79 4.77 -7.00
N ILE A 84 14.66 3.70 -6.19
CA ILE A 84 15.60 3.37 -5.10
C ILE A 84 17.06 3.24 -5.57
N GLY A 85 17.29 2.71 -6.77
CA GLY A 85 18.62 2.55 -7.37
C GLY A 85 19.07 3.74 -8.23
N GLY A 86 18.33 4.85 -8.22
CA GLY A 86 18.64 6.04 -9.01
C GLY A 86 19.77 6.89 -8.41
N PRO A 87 20.37 7.81 -9.20
CA PRO A 87 21.46 8.67 -8.72
C PRO A 87 20.98 9.83 -7.82
N GLN A 88 19.69 10.16 -7.85
CA GLN A 88 19.10 11.20 -7.00
C GLN A 88 18.77 10.66 -5.60
N PRO A 89 18.77 11.53 -4.57
CA PRO A 89 18.22 11.19 -3.27
C PRO A 89 16.76 10.74 -3.37
N LEU A 90 16.34 9.85 -2.47
CA LEU A 90 14.96 9.37 -2.39
C LEU A 90 14.00 10.51 -2.05
N ASP A 91 12.89 10.59 -2.78
CA ASP A 91 11.80 11.53 -2.51
C ASP A 91 11.06 11.12 -1.22
N LYS A 92 11.31 11.88 -0.14
CA LYS A 92 10.70 11.61 1.17
C LYS A 92 9.19 11.81 1.19
N ASP A 93 8.64 12.71 0.37
CA ASP A 93 7.21 12.96 0.30
C ASP A 93 6.51 11.82 -0.44
N HIS A 94 7.16 11.24 -1.45
CA HIS A 94 6.69 10.01 -2.09
C HIS A 94 6.70 8.82 -1.11
N VAL A 95 7.80 8.61 -0.38
CA VAL A 95 7.90 7.54 0.64
C VAL A 95 6.87 7.74 1.75
N GLY A 96 6.63 8.97 2.20
CA GLY A 96 5.61 9.28 3.20
C GLY A 96 4.21 8.89 2.72
N ARG A 97 3.85 9.26 1.49
CA ARG A 97 2.57 8.83 0.87
C ARG A 97 2.47 7.31 0.76
N PHE A 98 3.55 6.62 0.40
CA PHE A 98 3.58 5.16 0.35
C PHE A 98 3.35 4.55 1.75
N ALA A 99 4.05 5.05 2.76
CA ALA A 99 3.91 4.61 4.14
C ALA A 99 2.47 4.78 4.65
N SER A 100 1.80 5.90 4.33
CA SER A 100 0.39 6.09 4.66
C SER A 100 -0.54 5.06 4.01
N LEU A 101 -0.20 4.52 2.83
CA LEU A 101 -0.98 3.43 2.22
C LEU A 101 -0.73 2.10 2.90
N VAL A 102 0.50 1.82 3.30
CA VAL A 102 0.84 0.63 4.10
C VAL A 102 0.09 0.66 5.43
N GLU A 103 0.07 1.80 6.12
CA GLU A 103 -0.69 1.98 7.36
C GLU A 103 -2.19 1.80 7.13
N ARG A 104 -2.73 2.35 6.03
CA ARG A 104 -4.16 2.31 5.74
C ARG A 104 -4.67 0.91 5.36
N TYR A 105 -3.89 0.17 4.58
CA TYR A 105 -4.34 -1.09 3.98
C TYR A 105 -3.72 -2.33 4.61
N GLU A 106 -2.70 -2.18 5.45
CA GLU A 106 -2.01 -3.27 6.14
C GLU A 106 -1.74 -4.45 5.17
N PRO A 107 -1.02 -4.23 4.06
CA PRO A 107 -0.88 -5.23 3.02
C PRO A 107 -0.06 -6.43 3.49
N SER A 108 -0.29 -7.57 2.85
CA SER A 108 0.49 -8.79 3.07
C SER A 108 1.87 -8.74 2.44
N LEU A 109 2.07 -7.87 1.44
CA LEU A 109 3.34 -7.70 0.76
C LEU A 109 3.55 -6.25 0.31
N VAL A 110 4.80 -5.81 0.33
CA VAL A 110 5.29 -4.55 -0.24
C VAL A 110 6.40 -4.89 -1.22
N SER A 111 6.29 -4.43 -2.47
CA SER A 111 7.22 -4.74 -3.56
C SER A 111 7.65 -3.52 -4.36
#